data_AF-A0A538BNK5-F1
#
_entry.id   AF-A0A538BNK5-F1
#
_cell.length_a   1.000
_cell.length_b   1.000
_cell.length_c   1.000
_cell.angle_alpha   90.00
_cell.angle_beta   90.00
_cell.angle_gamma   90.00
#
_symmetry.space_group_name_H-M   'P 1'
#
loop_
_entity.id
_entity.type
_entity.pdbx_description
1 polymer ?
#
loop_
_entity_poly.entity_id
_entity_poly.type
_entity_poly.pdbx_seq_one_letter_code
_entity_poly.pdbx_strand_id
1 'polypeptide(L)'
;DGDAERATQILREKGLASQAKRAGRSANQGLIDAYIHFNNTVGVLIEVNCETDFVANTDEFRALVKDLALHIASPSAPRWLSRDDVPAATLEHERKIFEKQAIDSGKAENVIPRIVEGKLEAFFEDNVLLDQPFVKDDTKTIQGLLDAVGAKTGEKVAVRRFTRYRLGEDLE
;
A
#
# COMPACT_ATOMS: atom_id res chain seq x y z
N ASP A 1 10.05 -5.10 34.18
CA ASP A 1 10.66 -3.83 34.60
C ASP A 1 9.78 -2.59 34.39
N GLY A 2 8.52 -2.72 33.91
CA GLY A 2 7.59 -1.58 33.85
C GLY A 2 7.91 -0.51 32.80
N ASP A 3 8.88 -0.79 31.90
CA ASP A 3 9.31 0.12 30.84
C ASP A 3 8.26 0.19 29.72
N ALA A 4 7.60 1.35 29.61
CA ALA A 4 6.54 1.60 28.64
C ALA A 4 7.05 1.72 27.19
N GLU A 5 8.25 2.26 26.98
CA GLU A 5 8.84 2.36 25.64
C GLU A 5 9.19 0.97 25.12
N ARG A 6 9.84 0.18 25.97
CA ARG A 6 10.17 -1.21 25.65
C ARG A 6 8.93 -2.07 25.47
N ALA A 7 7.88 -1.84 26.25
CA ALA A 7 6.59 -2.50 26.04
C ALA A 7 5.98 -2.17 24.67
N THR A 8 6.04 -0.90 24.26
CA THR A 8 5.54 -0.45 22.95
C THR A 8 6.31 -1.11 21.80
N GLN A 9 7.64 -1.19 21.91
CA GLN A 9 8.48 -1.85 20.92
C GLN A 9 8.15 -3.35 20.81
N ILE A 10 8.04 -4.05 21.95
CA ILE A 10 7.67 -5.47 22.00
C ILE A 10 6.28 -5.70 21.39
N LEU A 11 5.31 -4.82 21.66
CA LEU A 11 3.96 -4.92 21.09
C LEU A 11 3.98 -4.73 19.57
N ARG A 12 4.79 -3.80 19.06
CA ARG A 12 4.96 -3.60 17.61
C ARG A 12 5.55 -4.83 16.93
N GLU A 13 6.64 -5.38 17.48
CA GLU A 13 7.29 -6.59 16.97
C GLU A 13 6.35 -7.81 16.99
N LYS A 14 5.62 -8.02 18.10
CA LYS A 14 4.64 -9.11 18.20
C LYS A 14 3.45 -8.91 17.26
N GLY A 15 3.00 -7.67 17.07
CA GLY A 15 1.95 -7.31 16.12
C GLY A 15 2.31 -7.76 14.71
N LEU A 16 3.48 -7.34 14.23
CA LEU A 16 4.03 -7.73 12.92
C LEU A 16 4.15 -9.25 12.77
N ALA A 17 4.72 -9.93 13.76
CA ALA A 17 4.85 -11.39 13.73
C ALA A 17 3.49 -12.12 13.70
N SER A 18 2.46 -11.54 14.32
CA SER A 18 1.10 -12.09 14.33
C SER A 18 0.39 -11.92 12.99
N GLN A 19 0.68 -10.84 12.23
CA GLN A 19 0.07 -10.57 10.93
C GLN A 19 0.47 -11.59 9.87
N ALA A 20 1.74 -12.01 9.83
CA ALA A 20 2.19 -13.06 8.91
C ALA A 20 1.37 -14.37 9.09
N LYS A 21 0.97 -14.69 10.33
CA LYS A 21 0.11 -15.85 10.63
C LYS A 21 -1.34 -15.65 10.18
N ARG A 22 -1.77 -14.40 9.96
CA ARG A 22 -3.13 -14.04 9.54
C ARG A 22 -3.27 -13.94 8.03
N ALA A 23 -2.17 -13.85 7.26
CA ALA A 23 -2.22 -13.76 5.81
C ALA A 23 -3.07 -14.87 5.15
N GLY A 24 -3.04 -16.09 5.70
CA GLY A 24 -3.84 -17.23 5.23
C GLY A 24 -5.31 -17.25 5.69
N ARG A 25 -5.75 -16.32 6.55
CA ARG A 25 -7.14 -16.26 7.01
C ARG A 25 -8.07 -15.72 5.93
N SER A 26 -9.31 -16.20 5.95
CA SER A 26 -10.39 -15.66 5.13
C SER A 26 -10.85 -14.32 5.73
N ALA A 27 -10.98 -13.29 4.90
CA ALA A 27 -11.53 -12.00 5.27
C ALA A 27 -12.59 -11.63 4.21
N ASN A 28 -13.85 -11.96 4.49
CA ASN A 28 -14.97 -11.81 3.55
C ASN A 28 -16.01 -10.79 4.04
N GLN A 29 -15.81 -10.19 5.22
CA GLN A 29 -16.57 -9.04 5.70
C GLN A 29 -15.81 -7.77 5.37
N GLY A 30 -16.39 -6.59 5.61
CA GLY A 30 -15.72 -5.31 5.40
C GLY A 30 -16.64 -4.27 4.78
N LEU A 31 -16.06 -3.35 4.02
CA LEU A 31 -16.78 -2.25 3.39
C LEU A 31 -16.36 -2.06 1.93
N ILE A 32 -17.34 -1.65 1.12
CA ILE A 32 -17.10 -0.97 -0.14
C ILE A 32 -17.33 0.51 0.12
N ASP A 33 -16.40 1.35 -0.28
CA ASP A 33 -16.54 2.81 -0.19
C ASP A 33 -16.15 3.46 -1.51
N ALA A 34 -16.64 4.68 -1.70
CA ALA A 34 -16.36 5.48 -2.88
C ALA A 34 -15.88 6.87 -2.49
N TYR A 35 -14.93 7.39 -3.24
CA TYR A 35 -14.47 8.77 -3.11
C TYR A 35 -14.62 9.48 -4.45
N ILE A 36 -15.33 10.60 -4.46
CA ILE A 36 -15.42 11.51 -5.61
C ILE A 36 -14.70 12.79 -5.21
N HIS A 37 -13.71 13.19 -6.01
CA HIS A 37 -12.97 14.41 -5.75
C HIS A 37 -13.87 15.64 -5.92
N PHE A 38 -13.61 16.71 -5.17
CA PHE A 38 -14.53 17.86 -5.06
C PHE A 38 -14.86 18.55 -6.39
N ASN A 39 -13.99 18.42 -7.40
CA ASN A 39 -14.18 19.00 -8.73
C ASN A 39 -14.81 18.02 -9.75
N ASN A 40 -15.23 16.82 -9.31
CA ASN A 40 -15.82 15.76 -10.12
C ASN A 40 -14.96 15.24 -11.28
N THR A 41 -13.63 15.39 -11.20
CA THR A 41 -12.71 14.91 -12.26
C THR A 41 -12.01 13.60 -11.91
N VAL A 42 -12.09 13.14 -10.66
CA VAL A 42 -11.52 11.87 -10.21
C VAL A 42 -12.53 11.14 -9.33
N GLY A 43 -12.71 9.84 -9.56
CA GLY A 43 -13.55 8.96 -8.76
C GLY A 43 -12.84 7.64 -8.44
N VAL A 44 -13.03 7.13 -7.23
CA VAL A 44 -12.47 5.86 -6.74
C VAL A 44 -13.58 5.01 -6.14
N LEU A 45 -13.52 3.71 -6.37
CA LEU A 45 -14.28 2.68 -5.65
C LEU A 45 -13.29 1.66 -5.09
N ILE A 46 -13.40 1.36 -3.80
CA ILE A 46 -12.49 0.45 -3.09
C ILE A 46 -13.29 -0.59 -2.30
N GLU A 47 -12.79 -1.82 -2.25
CA GLU A 47 -13.25 -2.87 -1.34
C GLU A 47 -12.14 -3.19 -0.34
N VAL A 48 -12.43 -3.04 0.95
CA VAL A 48 -11.52 -3.37 2.05
C VAL A 48 -12.19 -4.40 2.94
N ASN A 49 -11.53 -5.54 3.10
CA ASN A 49 -12.05 -6.65 3.89
C ASN A 49 -11.46 -6.72 5.30
N CYS A 50 -12.26 -7.26 6.20
CA CYS A 50 -11.89 -7.75 7.54
C CYS A 50 -12.54 -9.14 7.78
N GLU A 51 -12.32 -9.73 8.96
CA GLU A 51 -12.84 -11.06 9.29
C GLU A 51 -14.31 -10.98 9.74
N THR A 52 -14.69 -9.96 10.52
CA THR A 52 -16.04 -9.80 11.08
C THR A 52 -16.73 -8.50 10.68
N ASP A 53 -18.07 -8.52 10.67
CA ASP A 53 -18.89 -7.33 10.49
C ASP A 53 -18.81 -6.37 11.69
N PHE A 54 -18.53 -6.88 12.89
CA PHE A 54 -18.26 -6.05 14.07
C PHE A 54 -17.12 -5.06 13.82
N VAL A 55 -15.99 -5.52 13.31
CA VAL A 55 -14.85 -4.65 12.95
C VAL A 55 -15.23 -3.71 11.80
N ALA A 56 -15.89 -4.22 10.76
CA ALA A 56 -16.33 -3.42 9.61
C ALA A 56 -17.20 -2.21 10.01
N ASN A 57 -17.96 -2.34 11.09
CA ASN A 57 -18.87 -1.29 11.56
C ASN A 57 -18.22 -0.24 12.47
N THR A 58 -16.97 -0.42 12.90
CA THR A 58 -16.28 0.55 13.77
C THR A 58 -15.93 1.84 13.05
N ASP A 59 -15.92 2.96 13.78
CA ASP A 59 -15.55 4.27 13.22
C ASP A 59 -14.11 4.29 12.68
N GLU A 60 -13.21 3.57 13.33
CA GLU A 60 -11.81 3.45 12.91
C GLU A 60 -11.66 2.72 11.58
N PHE A 61 -12.36 1.59 11.40
CA PHE A 61 -12.34 0.88 10.12
C PHE A 61 -12.98 1.72 9.01
N ARG A 62 -14.12 2.35 9.27
CA ARG A 62 -14.78 3.27 8.33
C ARG A 62 -13.87 4.43 7.94
N ALA A 63 -13.14 5.02 8.88
CA ALA A 63 -12.19 6.09 8.63
C ALA A 63 -11.02 5.60 7.77
N LEU A 64 -10.46 4.42 8.06
CA LEU A 64 -9.42 3.80 7.25
C LEU A 64 -9.88 3.64 5.79
N VAL A 65 -11.04 3.04 5.55
CA VAL A 65 -11.51 2.80 4.16
C VAL A 65 -11.68 4.10 3.38
N LYS A 66 -12.22 5.15 4.01
CA LYS A 66 -12.32 6.49 3.41
C LYS A 66 -10.96 7.09 3.07
N ASP A 67 -10.01 6.94 3.99
CA ASP A 67 -8.66 7.47 3.83
C ASP A 67 -7.88 6.76 2.71
N LEU A 68 -8.09 5.45 2.56
CA LEU A 68 -7.55 4.68 1.45
C LEU A 68 -8.17 5.10 0.11
N ALA A 69 -9.50 5.30 0.06
CA ALA A 69 -10.17 5.78 -1.14
C ALA A 69 -9.66 7.17 -1.58
N LEU A 70 -9.49 8.09 -0.61
CA LEU A 70 -8.89 9.41 -0.83
C LEU A 70 -7.44 9.30 -1.32
N HIS A 71 -6.64 8.42 -0.72
CA HIS A 71 -5.24 8.22 -1.10
C HIS A 71 -5.11 7.76 -2.56
N ILE A 72 -5.91 6.77 -2.97
CA ILE A 72 -5.92 6.27 -4.36
C ILE A 72 -6.32 7.40 -5.34
N ALA A 73 -7.17 8.33 -4.93
CA ALA A 73 -7.58 9.46 -5.76
C ALA A 73 -6.49 10.54 -5.92
N SER A 74 -5.39 10.46 -5.19
CA SER A 74 -4.30 11.44 -5.24
C SER A 74 -3.56 11.44 -6.59
N PRO A 75 -2.74 12.46 -6.87
CA PRO A 75 -1.89 12.49 -8.07
C PRO A 75 -0.92 11.30 -8.18
N SER A 76 -0.47 10.75 -7.04
CA SER A 76 0.36 9.55 -6.97
C SER A 76 -0.51 8.28 -7.03
N ALA A 77 -1.36 8.19 -8.06
CA ALA A 77 -2.32 7.10 -8.18
C ALA A 77 -1.60 5.75 -8.38
N PRO A 78 -1.86 4.74 -7.53
CA PRO A 78 -1.29 3.41 -7.71
C PRO A 78 -1.84 2.74 -8.96
N ARG A 79 -0.98 2.02 -9.67
CA ARG A 79 -1.36 1.19 -10.82
C ARG A 79 -1.68 -0.24 -10.42
N TRP A 80 -1.05 -0.71 -9.34
CA TRP A 80 -1.20 -2.07 -8.83
C TRP A 80 -1.53 -2.04 -7.34
N LEU A 81 -2.19 -3.10 -6.87
CA LEU A 81 -2.50 -3.26 -5.46
C LEU A 81 -1.25 -3.68 -4.68
N SER A 82 -0.62 -4.78 -5.11
CA SER A 82 0.56 -5.38 -4.48
C SER A 82 1.68 -5.60 -5.49
N ARG A 83 2.90 -5.89 -5.01
CA ARG A 83 4.04 -6.20 -5.87
C ARG A 83 3.80 -7.43 -6.76
N ASP A 84 3.00 -8.39 -6.28
CA ASP A 84 2.64 -9.61 -7.02
C ASP A 84 1.72 -9.32 -8.22
N ASP A 85 1.01 -8.19 -8.21
CA ASP A 85 0.16 -7.78 -9.32
C ASP A 85 0.95 -7.11 -10.46
N VAL A 86 2.23 -6.80 -10.25
CA VAL A 86 3.06 -6.16 -11.27
C VAL A 86 3.50 -7.20 -12.31
N PRO A 87 3.21 -7.01 -13.61
CA PRO A 87 3.61 -7.97 -14.63
C PRO A 87 5.13 -8.14 -14.69
N ALA A 88 5.60 -9.38 -14.79
CA ALA A 88 7.03 -9.68 -14.88
C ALA A 88 7.72 -8.97 -16.06
N ALA A 89 7.00 -8.80 -17.18
CA ALA A 89 7.50 -8.06 -18.34
C ALA A 89 7.74 -6.57 -18.03
N THR A 90 6.86 -5.95 -17.23
CA THR A 90 7.02 -4.56 -16.77
C THR A 90 8.23 -4.45 -15.85
N LEU A 91 8.36 -5.33 -14.85
CA LEU A 91 9.49 -5.31 -13.92
C LEU A 91 10.84 -5.49 -14.63
N GLU A 92 10.91 -6.41 -15.59
CA GLU A 92 12.10 -6.66 -16.38
C GLU A 92 12.44 -5.46 -17.29
N HIS A 93 11.42 -4.79 -17.82
CA HIS A 93 11.60 -3.58 -18.63
C HIS A 93 12.17 -2.42 -17.79
N GLU A 94 11.56 -2.12 -16.64
CA GLU A 94 12.02 -1.06 -15.73
C GLU A 94 13.44 -1.35 -15.22
N ARG A 95 13.74 -2.60 -14.86
CA ARG A 95 15.07 -3.04 -14.45
C ARG A 95 16.14 -2.70 -15.49
N LYS A 96 15.88 -3.02 -16.77
CA LYS A 96 16.81 -2.71 -17.88
C LYS A 96 17.03 -1.23 -18.05
N ILE A 97 15.99 -0.42 -17.91
CA ILE A 97 16.10 1.04 -17.96
C ILE A 97 17.00 1.54 -16.83
N PHE A 98 16.79 1.06 -15.61
CA PHE A 98 17.56 1.47 -14.44
C PHE A 98 19.02 1.00 -14.51
N GLU A 99 19.27 -0.20 -15.01
CA GLU A 99 20.63 -0.73 -15.26
C GLU A 99 21.37 0.16 -16.25
N LYS A 100 20.75 0.47 -17.38
CA LYS A 100 21.34 1.37 -18.39
C LYS A 100 21.64 2.74 -17.80
N GLN A 101 20.68 3.34 -17.09
CA GLN A 101 20.90 4.64 -16.43
C GLN A 101 22.03 4.59 -15.39
N ALA A 102 22.20 3.47 -14.69
CA ALA A 102 23.27 3.29 -13.72
C ALA A 102 24.64 3.15 -14.41
N ILE A 103 24.73 2.41 -15.50
CA ILE A 103 25.94 2.30 -16.34
C ILE A 103 26.32 3.68 -16.91
N ASP A 104 25.37 4.37 -17.52
CA ASP A 104 25.57 5.68 -18.15
C ASP A 104 25.99 6.78 -17.13
N SER A 105 25.70 6.57 -15.84
CA SER A 105 26.12 7.48 -14.77
C SER A 105 27.62 7.39 -14.42
N GLY A 106 28.38 6.48 -15.05
CA GLY A 106 29.83 6.34 -14.88
C GLY A 106 30.27 5.81 -13.51
N LYS A 107 29.34 5.24 -12.74
CA LYS A 107 29.62 4.63 -11.43
C LYS A 107 30.25 3.25 -11.61
N ALA A 108 30.97 2.78 -10.59
CA ALA A 108 31.65 1.49 -10.62
C ALA A 108 30.66 0.32 -10.78
N GLU A 109 31.04 -0.71 -11.55
CA GLU A 109 30.15 -1.85 -11.88
C GLU A 109 29.61 -2.57 -10.64
N ASN A 110 30.41 -2.66 -9.59
CA ASN A 110 30.04 -3.32 -8.34
C ASN A 110 28.92 -2.59 -7.56
N VAL A 111 28.66 -1.31 -7.83
CA VAL A 111 27.57 -0.57 -7.17
C VAL A 111 26.28 -0.51 -7.99
N ILE A 112 26.33 -0.90 -9.28
CA ILE A 112 25.19 -0.87 -10.19
C ILE A 112 24.01 -1.70 -9.66
N PRO A 113 24.18 -2.96 -9.20
CA PRO A 113 23.06 -3.77 -8.71
C PRO A 113 22.28 -3.09 -7.58
N ARG A 114 23.00 -2.47 -6.63
CA ARG A 114 22.39 -1.76 -5.50
C ARG A 114 21.64 -0.50 -5.94
N ILE A 115 22.12 0.20 -6.97
CA ILE A 115 21.42 1.36 -7.53
C ILE A 115 20.11 0.93 -8.19
N VAL A 116 20.16 -0.16 -8.96
CA VAL A 116 18.99 -0.71 -9.64
C VAL A 116 17.95 -1.18 -8.62
N GLU A 117 18.38 -1.85 -7.55
CA GLU A 117 17.50 -2.25 -6.45
C GLU A 117 16.82 -1.04 -5.79
N GLY A 118 17.57 0.01 -5.45
CA GLY A 118 16.97 1.23 -4.88
C GLY A 118 15.99 1.93 -5.81
N LYS A 119 16.23 1.91 -7.13
CA LYS A 119 15.30 2.46 -8.12
C LYS A 119 14.05 1.60 -8.29
N LEU A 120 14.17 0.28 -8.20
CA LEU A 120 13.03 -0.62 -8.20
C LEU A 120 12.18 -0.43 -6.94
N GLU A 121 12.81 -0.17 -5.79
CA GLU A 121 12.07 0.14 -4.56
C GLU A 121 11.27 1.43 -4.71
N ALA A 122 11.87 2.50 -5.22
CA ALA A 122 11.16 3.73 -5.53
C ALA A 122 10.02 3.52 -6.56
N PHE A 123 10.23 2.66 -7.56
CA PHE A 123 9.17 2.29 -8.49
C PHE A 123 7.98 1.62 -7.79
N PHE A 124 8.22 0.75 -6.81
CA PHE A 124 7.14 0.15 -6.02
C PHE A 124 6.44 1.19 -5.15
N GLU A 125 7.19 2.02 -4.43
CA GLU A 125 6.65 3.12 -3.62
C GLU A 125 5.81 4.11 -4.45
N ASP A 126 6.10 4.28 -5.74
CA ASP A 126 5.33 5.18 -6.62
C ASP A 126 4.10 4.50 -7.23
N ASN A 127 4.15 3.20 -7.53
CA ASN A 127 3.15 2.54 -8.40
C ASN A 127 2.32 1.45 -7.71
N VAL A 128 2.71 0.96 -6.53
CA VAL A 128 2.04 -0.12 -5.81
C VAL A 128 1.38 0.43 -4.55
N LEU A 129 0.06 0.27 -4.44
CA LEU A 129 -0.73 0.83 -3.34
C LEU A 129 -0.17 0.46 -1.97
N LEU A 130 0.14 -0.81 -1.73
CA LEU A 130 0.57 -1.28 -0.41
C LEU A 130 1.94 -0.72 0.01
N ASP A 131 2.80 -0.41 -0.95
CA ASP A 131 4.14 0.14 -0.73
C ASP A 131 4.13 1.67 -0.62
N GLN A 132 3.08 2.33 -1.12
CA GLN A 132 2.98 3.78 -1.13
C GLN A 132 3.02 4.39 0.28
N PRO A 133 3.75 5.52 0.47
CA PRO A 133 3.62 6.35 1.66
C PRO A 133 2.23 7.00 1.69
N PHE A 134 1.61 7.04 2.86
CA PHE A 134 0.25 7.54 3.00
C PHE A 134 0.20 9.06 2.80
N VAL A 135 -0.75 9.53 1.99
CA VAL A 135 -0.84 10.95 1.57
C VAL A 135 -1.05 11.93 2.73
N LYS A 136 -1.58 11.48 3.87
CA LYS A 136 -1.75 12.34 5.06
C LYS A 136 -0.63 12.21 6.08
N ASP A 137 0.23 11.20 5.95
CA ASP A 137 1.33 10.90 6.87
C ASP A 137 2.33 9.98 6.14
N ASP A 138 3.33 10.61 5.52
CA ASP A 138 4.34 9.94 4.68
C ASP A 138 5.29 9.03 5.50
N THR A 139 5.23 9.10 6.82
CA THR A 139 6.00 8.21 7.72
C THR A 139 5.42 6.80 7.80
N LYS A 140 4.23 6.57 7.23
CA LYS A 140 3.54 5.28 7.23
C LYS A 140 3.19 4.88 5.80
N THR A 141 3.40 3.62 5.47
CA THR A 141 2.90 3.04 4.23
C THR A 141 1.44 2.62 4.37
N ILE A 142 0.75 2.41 3.25
CA ILE A 142 -0.61 1.87 3.23
C ILE A 142 -0.67 0.48 3.87
N GLN A 143 0.29 -0.41 3.57
CA GLN A 143 0.40 -1.70 4.26
C GLN A 143 0.52 -1.50 5.78
N GLY A 144 1.34 -0.54 6.22
CA GLY A 144 1.50 -0.21 7.63
C GLY A 144 0.21 0.24 8.33
N LEU A 145 -0.69 0.93 7.62
CA LEU A 145 -2.01 1.31 8.15
C LEU A 145 -2.92 0.10 8.33
N LEU A 146 -2.99 -0.77 7.32
CA LEU A 146 -3.78 -2.02 7.38
C LEU A 146 -3.29 -2.90 8.53
N ASP A 147 -1.96 -3.02 8.65
CA ASP A 147 -1.27 -3.77 9.68
C ASP A 147 -1.57 -3.22 11.08
N ALA A 148 -1.52 -1.90 11.26
CA ALA A 148 -1.82 -1.27 12.55
C ALA A 148 -3.26 -1.58 13.01
N VAL A 149 -4.24 -1.45 12.10
CA VAL A 149 -5.64 -1.79 12.42
C VAL A 149 -5.79 -3.29 12.69
N GLY A 150 -5.20 -4.15 11.87
CA GLY A 150 -5.22 -5.59 12.10
C GLY A 150 -4.60 -5.99 13.44
N ALA A 151 -3.45 -5.42 13.81
CA ALA A 151 -2.80 -5.69 15.10
C ALA A 151 -3.71 -5.31 16.28
N LYS A 152 -4.42 -4.17 16.16
CA LYS A 152 -5.34 -3.67 17.18
C LYS A 152 -6.61 -4.52 17.31
N THR A 153 -7.19 -4.96 16.20
CA THR A 153 -8.46 -5.71 16.18
C THR A 153 -8.27 -7.21 16.37
N GLY A 154 -7.08 -7.74 16.10
CA GLY A 154 -6.84 -9.19 16.08
C GLY A 154 -7.22 -9.86 14.76
N GLU A 155 -7.71 -9.09 13.79
CA GLU A 155 -8.18 -9.58 12.49
C GLU A 155 -7.15 -9.37 11.37
N LYS A 156 -7.34 -10.09 10.27
CA LYS A 156 -6.79 -9.74 8.96
C LYS A 156 -7.57 -8.56 8.40
N VAL A 157 -6.86 -7.52 7.98
CA VAL A 157 -7.42 -6.38 7.25
C VAL A 157 -6.66 -6.26 5.93
N ALA A 158 -7.37 -6.16 4.81
CA ALA A 158 -6.74 -6.14 3.50
C ALA A 158 -7.58 -5.35 2.49
N VAL A 159 -6.92 -4.64 1.57
CA VAL A 159 -7.57 -4.12 0.38
C VAL A 159 -7.74 -5.28 -0.62
N ARG A 160 -8.97 -5.53 -1.06
CA ARG A 160 -9.27 -6.63 -1.97
C ARG A 160 -9.10 -6.26 -3.43
N ARG A 161 -9.53 -5.04 -3.76
CA ARG A 161 -9.50 -4.43 -5.08
C ARG A 161 -9.88 -2.96 -4.98
N PHE A 162 -9.48 -2.19 -5.97
CA PHE A 162 -9.96 -0.84 -6.19
C PHE A 162 -10.08 -0.58 -7.69
N THR A 163 -10.82 0.45 -8.04
CA THR A 163 -10.79 1.06 -9.37
C THR A 163 -10.76 2.56 -9.21
N ARG A 164 -10.08 3.22 -10.14
CA ARG A 164 -9.98 4.67 -10.21
C ARG A 164 -10.34 5.11 -11.62
N TYR A 165 -11.02 6.23 -11.72
CA TYR A 165 -11.34 6.90 -12.96
C TYR A 165 -10.88 8.34 -12.86
N ARG A 166 -10.21 8.83 -13.89
CA ARG A 166 -9.96 10.27 -14.08
C ARG A 166 -10.57 10.72 -15.40
N LEU A 167 -11.23 11.89 -15.38
CA LEU A 167 -11.81 12.49 -16.56
C LEU A 167 -10.70 12.77 -17.61
N GLY A 168 -10.85 12.17 -18.78
CA GLY A 168 -9.90 12.30 -19.90
C GLY A 168 -8.67 11.40 -19.81
N GLU A 169 -8.64 10.46 -18.87
CA GLU A 169 -7.66 9.36 -18.84
C GLU A 169 -7.84 8.50 -20.11
N ASP A 170 -6.72 8.03 -20.70
CA ASP A 170 -6.66 7.24 -21.95
C ASP A 170 -7.05 7.96 -23.27
N LEU A 171 -7.04 9.30 -23.30
CA LEU A 171 -7.23 10.09 -24.55
C LEU A 171 -5.93 10.40 -25.32
N GLU A 172 -4.82 9.73 -24.99
CA GLU A 172 -3.54 9.80 -25.74
C GLU A 172 -3.19 8.46 -26.39
#